data_AF-A0A7Z9Y7V5-F1
#
_entry.id   AF-A0A7Z9Y7V5-F1
#
_cell.length_a   1.000
_cell.length_b   1.000
_cell.length_c   1.000
_cell.angle_alpha   90.00
_cell.angle_beta   90.00
_cell.angle_gamma   90.00
#
_symmetry.space_group_name_H-M   'P 1'
#
loop_
_entity.id
_entity.type
_entity.pdbx_description
1 polymer ?
#
loop_
_entity_poly.entity_id
_entity_poly.type
_entity_poly.pdbx_seq_one_letter_code
_entity_poly.pdbx_strand_id
1 'polypeptide(L)'
;MSVVILVYALVALSAREESLKDIKHLLKAAPIEVKGEYHRSRSDMIGLHNELSLLMLGGIRFYQIFISSQDMPVCNFIPSCSNFAFQAIRRFGPIKGALLTSDRLQRCHSLAHLYAGTIYKVDETGGRLKDPIERYEAWPFGFSPENILKFGDHLFQEEDYKRAIGEYERYLFFADDGDGRDWATYRIGLSYEMIGEYERALSFYKRLNDQEALYRMGCVYFKMGDFAGSLDVLRRLEGAEGVSERAICLEGAGLMMLGRADRARSILMPILSSKSKDVASVAGKLLKLMPQMESRPGKSPLLAAFLSALLPGAGKIYSGRKYDGLYSLLVVGFSAGMAYDGFKDNGIRSGKGWLFGGAALFFYLGNIYG
;
A
#
# COMPACT_ATOMS: atom_id res chain seq x y z
N MET A 1 -20.76 13.39 19.12
CA MET A 1 -21.38 12.18 18.56
C MET A 1 -20.33 11.28 17.89
N SER A 2 -19.12 11.16 18.48
CA SER A 2 -17.92 10.66 17.76
C SER A 2 -17.04 9.71 18.57
N VAL A 3 -17.43 9.33 19.80
CA VAL A 3 -16.65 8.42 20.65
C VAL A 3 -17.42 7.12 20.97
N VAL A 4 -18.76 7.16 20.97
CA VAL A 4 -19.61 5.99 21.27
C VAL A 4 -19.74 5.04 20.07
N ILE A 5 -19.71 5.57 18.84
CA ILE A 5 -19.65 4.76 17.60
C ILE A 5 -18.29 4.06 17.49
N LEU A 6 -17.21 4.68 17.98
CA LEU A 6 -15.87 4.13 17.98
C LEU A 6 -15.74 2.95 18.95
N VAL A 7 -16.30 3.05 20.16
CA VAL A 7 -16.27 1.98 21.17
C VAL A 7 -17.15 0.78 20.77
N TYR A 8 -18.30 1.02 20.14
CA TYR A 8 -19.16 -0.06 19.62
C TYR A 8 -18.58 -0.74 18.40
N ALA A 9 -17.94 0.01 17.50
CA ALA A 9 -17.15 -0.55 16.42
C ALA A 9 -16.00 -1.38 16.99
N LEU A 10 -15.30 -0.92 18.04
CA LEU A 10 -14.18 -1.61 18.69
C LEU A 10 -14.59 -2.91 19.41
N VAL A 11 -15.75 -2.95 20.08
CA VAL A 11 -16.26 -4.17 20.73
C VAL A 11 -16.76 -5.20 19.71
N ALA A 12 -17.43 -4.75 18.64
CA ALA A 12 -17.79 -5.60 17.50
C ALA A 12 -16.54 -6.02 16.68
N LEU A 13 -15.48 -5.22 16.71
CA LEU A 13 -14.17 -5.53 16.15
C LEU A 13 -13.41 -6.53 17.02
N SER A 14 -13.56 -6.58 18.35
CA SER A 14 -12.74 -7.47 19.21
C SER A 14 -12.93 -8.97 18.93
N ALA A 15 -14.16 -9.43 18.66
CA ALA A 15 -14.45 -10.80 18.22
C ALA A 15 -14.21 -11.01 16.71
N ARG A 16 -14.12 -9.90 15.97
CA ARG A 16 -13.79 -9.82 14.54
C ARG A 16 -12.29 -9.58 14.34
N GLU A 17 -11.49 -9.38 15.40
CA GLU A 17 -10.14 -8.82 15.34
C GLU A 17 -9.11 -9.92 15.12
N GLU A 18 -9.33 -11.12 15.65
CA GLU A 18 -8.54 -12.30 15.30
C GLU A 18 -8.79 -12.71 13.85
N SER A 19 -10.07 -12.75 13.43
CA SER A 19 -10.45 -13.04 12.05
C SER A 19 -10.06 -11.92 11.08
N LEU A 20 -10.11 -10.64 11.49
CA LEU A 20 -9.59 -9.51 10.72
C LEU A 20 -8.08 -9.38 10.79
N LYS A 21 -7.37 -9.87 11.81
CA LYS A 21 -5.89 -9.95 11.80
C LYS A 21 -5.44 -10.94 10.73
N ASP A 22 -6.15 -12.06 10.62
CA ASP A 22 -5.92 -13.06 9.58
C ASP A 22 -6.28 -12.55 8.18
N ILE A 23 -7.38 -11.80 8.04
CA ILE A 23 -7.75 -11.14 6.77
C ILE A 23 -6.86 -9.93 6.47
N LYS A 24 -6.41 -9.16 7.48
CA LYS A 24 -5.42 -8.09 7.32
C LYS A 24 -4.08 -8.67 6.91
N HIS A 25 -3.71 -9.85 7.41
CA HIS A 25 -2.56 -10.59 6.93
C HIS A 25 -2.74 -10.89 5.45
N LEU A 26 -3.86 -11.42 4.96
CA LEU A 26 -4.10 -11.58 3.51
C LEU A 26 -3.98 -10.29 2.70
N LEU A 27 -4.52 -9.19 3.22
CA LEU A 27 -4.49 -7.88 2.57
C LEU A 27 -3.07 -7.28 2.59
N LYS A 28 -2.26 -7.59 3.60
CA LYS A 28 -0.82 -7.23 3.72
C LYS A 28 0.11 -8.23 3.01
N ALA A 29 -0.25 -9.50 2.89
CA ALA A 29 0.61 -10.64 2.57
C ALA A 29 0.70 -10.95 1.07
N ALA A 30 0.70 -9.90 0.27
CA ALA A 30 1.56 -9.95 -0.89
C ALA A 30 2.38 -8.65 -0.88
N PRO A 31 3.41 -8.55 -0.02
CA PRO A 31 4.61 -7.89 -0.52
C PRO A 31 4.96 -8.66 -1.79
N ILE A 32 4.81 -7.98 -2.91
CA ILE A 32 5.28 -8.50 -4.16
C ILE A 32 6.81 -8.57 -3.99
N GLU A 33 7.34 -9.75 -3.70
CA GLU A 33 8.49 -10.18 -4.48
C GLU A 33 7.97 -10.22 -5.90
N VAL A 34 8.37 -9.22 -6.69
CA VAL A 34 8.25 -9.34 -8.14
C VAL A 34 9.18 -10.51 -8.41
N LYS A 35 8.63 -11.72 -8.58
CA LYS A 35 9.42 -12.82 -9.13
C LYS A 35 9.71 -12.42 -10.56
N GLY A 36 10.96 -12.06 -10.74
CA GLY A 36 11.34 -10.98 -11.61
C GLY A 36 12.17 -10.05 -10.75
N GLU A 37 13.43 -10.47 -10.47
CA GLU A 37 14.51 -9.54 -10.77
C GLU A 37 14.05 -8.80 -12.02
N TYR A 38 13.70 -7.52 -11.91
CA TYR A 38 13.48 -6.72 -13.08
C TYR A 38 14.83 -6.78 -13.76
N HIS A 39 14.97 -7.74 -14.66
CA HIS A 39 16.20 -8.01 -15.34
C HIS A 39 16.45 -6.67 -15.99
N ARG A 40 17.45 -5.98 -15.47
CA ARG A 40 18.21 -5.01 -16.23
C ARG A 40 18.71 -5.78 -17.45
N SER A 41 17.85 -5.93 -18.45
CA SER A 41 18.20 -5.49 -19.77
C SER A 41 18.54 -4.00 -19.56
N ARG A 42 19.78 -3.54 -19.36
CA ARG A 42 21.05 -3.95 -19.99
C ARG A 42 20.88 -4.47 -21.41
N SER A 43 19.99 -3.83 -22.15
CA SER A 43 20.26 -3.42 -23.52
C SER A 43 20.48 -1.90 -23.43
N ASP A 44 21.73 -1.45 -23.41
CA ASP A 44 22.41 -1.03 -24.63
C ASP A 44 21.50 -0.18 -25.52
N MET A 45 21.95 1.07 -25.72
CA MET A 45 21.53 2.02 -26.76
C MET A 45 20.69 3.22 -26.28
N ILE A 46 21.25 4.03 -25.38
CA ILE A 46 21.09 5.48 -25.55
C ILE A 46 21.93 5.81 -26.79
N GLY A 47 21.24 6.19 -27.86
CA GLY A 47 21.79 6.31 -29.21
C GLY A 47 22.96 7.28 -29.29
N LEU A 48 23.83 7.08 -30.27
CA LEU A 48 24.72 8.15 -30.70
C LEU A 48 23.84 9.25 -31.31
N HIS A 49 23.45 10.23 -30.49
CA HIS A 49 22.48 11.25 -30.89
C HIS A 49 23.07 12.32 -31.83
N ASN A 50 24.37 12.29 -32.14
CA ASN A 50 25.01 13.25 -33.06
C ASN A 50 26.36 12.78 -33.62
N GLU A 51 26.75 13.34 -34.78
CA GLU A 51 28.03 13.11 -35.47
C GLU A 51 29.25 13.42 -34.60
N LEU A 52 29.12 14.39 -33.70
CA LEU A 52 30.17 14.76 -32.76
C LEU A 52 30.52 13.62 -31.79
N SER A 53 29.51 12.89 -31.30
CA SER A 53 29.75 11.71 -30.46
C SER A 53 30.49 10.61 -31.21
N LEU A 54 30.15 10.39 -32.49
CA LEU A 54 30.86 9.44 -33.36
C LEU A 54 32.33 9.82 -33.53
N LEU A 55 32.59 11.10 -33.83
CA LEU A 55 33.96 11.62 -33.99
C LEU A 55 34.78 11.43 -32.70
N MET A 56 34.21 11.81 -31.55
CA MET A 56 34.91 11.69 -30.26
C MET A 56 35.12 10.24 -29.84
N LEU A 57 34.12 9.38 -29.98
CA LEU A 57 34.24 7.95 -29.66
C LEU A 57 35.23 7.25 -30.59
N GLY A 58 35.21 7.60 -31.89
CA GLY A 58 36.18 7.15 -32.89
C GLY A 58 37.60 7.58 -32.53
N GLY A 59 37.79 8.85 -32.15
CA GLY A 59 39.08 9.37 -31.68
C GLY A 59 39.58 8.67 -30.42
N ILE A 60 38.71 8.41 -29.44
CA ILE A 60 39.07 7.66 -28.22
C ILE A 60 39.45 6.22 -28.57
N ARG A 61 38.71 5.56 -29.48
CA ARG A 61 39.05 4.20 -29.93
C ARG A 61 40.35 4.15 -30.71
N PHE A 62 40.60 5.13 -31.56
CA PHE A 62 41.89 5.28 -32.24
C PHE A 62 43.03 5.42 -31.23
N TYR A 63 42.89 6.29 -30.23
CA TYR A 63 43.87 6.43 -29.15
C TYR A 63 44.06 5.10 -28.40
N GLN A 64 42.99 4.40 -28.03
CA GLN A 64 43.06 3.12 -27.31
C GLN A 64 43.78 2.01 -28.10
N ILE A 65 43.63 1.98 -29.42
CA ILE A 65 44.22 0.94 -30.29
C ILE A 65 45.67 1.28 -30.65
N PHE A 66 45.93 2.52 -31.09
CA PHE A 66 47.18 2.88 -31.73
C PHE A 66 48.19 3.59 -30.82
N ILE A 67 47.73 4.29 -29.77
CA ILE A 67 48.59 5.08 -28.87
C ILE A 67 48.72 4.40 -27.51
N SER A 68 47.58 4.13 -26.85
CA SER A 68 47.53 3.55 -25.50
C SER A 68 48.15 2.16 -25.38
N SER A 69 48.32 1.44 -26.49
CA SER A 69 48.99 0.14 -26.53
C SER A 69 50.51 0.25 -26.30
N GLN A 70 51.08 1.45 -26.38
CA GLN A 70 52.51 1.71 -26.22
C GLN A 70 52.90 2.24 -24.83
N ASP A 71 51.93 2.61 -23.98
CA ASP A 71 52.17 3.17 -22.64
C ASP A 71 51.93 2.13 -21.53
N MET A 72 52.79 2.12 -20.51
CA MET A 72 52.56 1.36 -19.26
C MET A 72 51.24 1.78 -18.58
N PRO A 73 50.62 0.96 -17.71
CA PRO A 73 49.39 1.33 -17.03
C PRO A 73 49.63 2.39 -15.95
N VAL A 74 49.67 3.67 -16.35
CA VAL A 74 49.85 4.84 -15.46
C VAL A 74 48.54 5.23 -14.75
N CYS A 75 47.40 4.70 -15.18
CA CYS A 75 46.12 5.12 -14.65
C CYS A 75 45.85 4.58 -13.24
N ASN A 76 45.60 5.51 -12.30
CA ASN A 76 45.29 5.21 -10.90
C ASN A 76 43.85 4.72 -10.68
N PHE A 77 42.99 4.76 -11.71
CA PHE A 77 41.57 4.43 -11.58
C PHE A 77 41.15 3.19 -12.38
N ILE A 78 40.08 2.55 -11.91
CA ILE A 78 39.34 1.52 -12.63
C ILE A 78 37.85 1.91 -12.79
N PRO A 79 37.28 1.90 -14.01
CA PRO A 79 37.98 1.73 -15.29
C PRO A 79 39.04 2.83 -15.55
N SER A 80 39.97 2.56 -16.47
CA SER A 80 41.01 3.53 -16.87
C SER A 80 40.38 4.82 -17.40
N CYS A 81 41.10 5.95 -17.35
CA CYS A 81 40.58 7.24 -17.81
C CYS A 81 40.09 7.20 -19.27
N SER A 82 40.76 6.48 -20.16
CA SER A 82 40.33 6.31 -21.55
C SER A 82 39.05 5.47 -21.68
N ASN A 83 38.90 4.41 -20.88
CA ASN A 83 37.67 3.62 -20.84
C ASN A 83 36.51 4.40 -20.19
N PHE A 84 36.79 5.16 -19.14
CA PHE A 84 35.83 6.08 -18.53
C PHE A 84 35.39 7.14 -19.55
N ALA A 85 36.32 7.73 -20.30
CA ALA A 85 36.01 8.72 -21.33
C ALA A 85 35.08 8.16 -22.41
N PHE A 86 35.38 6.96 -22.90
CA PHE A 86 34.53 6.25 -23.85
C PHE A 86 33.13 6.03 -23.29
N GLN A 87 33.03 5.55 -22.05
CA GLN A 87 31.74 5.33 -21.38
C GLN A 87 30.98 6.64 -21.12
N ALA A 88 31.67 7.70 -20.70
CA ALA A 88 31.08 8.99 -20.39
C ALA A 88 30.49 9.68 -21.61
N ILE A 89 31.22 9.68 -22.74
CA ILE A 89 30.70 10.24 -23.99
C ILE A 89 29.56 9.39 -24.56
N ARG A 90 29.71 8.05 -24.53
CA ARG A 90 28.65 7.14 -24.98
C ARG A 90 27.37 7.27 -24.14
N ARG A 91 27.50 7.56 -22.84
CA ARG A 91 26.36 7.60 -21.90
C ARG A 91 25.73 8.99 -21.75
N PHE A 92 26.54 10.05 -21.74
CA PHE A 92 26.08 11.40 -21.42
C PHE A 92 26.21 12.39 -22.61
N GLY A 93 26.63 11.91 -23.78
CA GLY A 93 26.87 12.75 -24.95
C GLY A 93 28.20 13.53 -24.88
N PRO A 94 28.51 14.32 -25.92
CA PRO A 94 29.85 14.86 -26.13
C PRO A 94 30.21 15.95 -25.11
N ILE A 95 29.26 16.82 -24.74
CA ILE A 95 29.52 17.94 -23.82
C ILE A 95 29.70 17.44 -22.38
N LYS A 96 28.68 16.79 -21.81
CA LYS A 96 28.75 16.28 -20.42
C LYS A 96 29.81 15.18 -20.30
N GLY A 97 29.91 14.29 -21.30
CA GLY A 97 30.95 13.27 -21.35
C GLY A 97 32.37 13.86 -21.35
N ALA A 98 32.62 14.93 -22.12
CA ALA A 98 33.91 15.62 -22.12
C ALA A 98 34.21 16.30 -20.78
N LEU A 99 33.24 16.97 -20.17
CA LEU A 99 33.42 17.63 -18.86
C LEU A 99 33.75 16.60 -17.76
N LEU A 100 33.01 15.48 -17.71
CA LEU A 100 33.28 14.39 -16.77
C LEU A 100 34.65 13.75 -17.01
N THR A 101 35.03 13.60 -18.28
CA THR A 101 36.36 13.08 -18.65
C THR A 101 37.47 14.04 -18.22
N SER A 102 37.28 15.34 -18.43
CA SER A 102 38.24 16.37 -18.05
C SER A 102 38.48 16.38 -16.54
N ASP A 103 37.40 16.38 -15.75
CA ASP A 103 37.45 16.28 -14.29
C ASP A 103 38.18 15.00 -13.83
N ARG A 104 37.86 13.84 -14.44
CA ARG A 104 38.53 12.57 -14.13
C ARG A 104 40.03 12.61 -14.42
N LEU A 105 40.45 13.23 -15.53
CA LEU A 105 41.86 13.38 -15.88
C LEU A 105 42.61 14.27 -14.88
N GLN A 106 41.98 15.36 -14.42
CA GLN A 106 42.56 16.23 -13.39
C GLN A 106 42.78 15.51 -12.05
N ARG A 107 41.92 14.53 -11.73
CA ARG A 107 42.04 13.69 -10.53
C ARG A 107 43.01 12.51 -10.71
N CYS A 108 43.42 12.17 -11.93
CA CYS A 108 44.29 11.04 -12.22
C CYS A 108 45.78 11.41 -12.10
N HIS A 109 46.24 11.63 -10.88
CA HIS A 109 47.64 11.91 -10.55
C HIS A 109 48.10 11.12 -9.31
N SER A 110 49.40 11.14 -9.00
CA SER A 110 50.01 10.34 -7.92
C SER A 110 49.36 10.53 -6.54
N LEU A 111 48.87 11.73 -6.21
CA LEU A 111 48.23 12.02 -4.93
C LEU A 111 46.79 11.51 -4.82
N ALA A 112 46.20 10.97 -5.89
CA ALA A 112 44.83 10.45 -5.85
C ALA A 112 44.63 9.37 -4.78
N HIS A 113 45.68 8.58 -4.50
CA HIS A 113 45.64 7.52 -3.48
C HIS A 113 45.50 8.04 -2.04
N LEU A 114 45.70 9.34 -1.77
CA LEU A 114 45.37 9.95 -0.47
C LEU A 114 43.87 9.88 -0.15
N TYR A 115 43.03 9.70 -1.17
CA TYR A 115 41.58 9.57 -1.04
C TYR A 115 41.09 8.12 -1.03
N ALA A 116 42.00 7.14 -0.97
CA ALA A 116 41.67 5.73 -0.80
C ALA A 116 41.04 5.50 0.57
N GLY A 117 39.88 4.82 0.61
CA GLY A 117 39.15 4.54 1.85
C GLY A 117 38.26 5.68 2.36
N THR A 118 38.40 6.89 1.82
CA THR A 118 37.49 8.02 2.11
C THR A 118 36.52 8.25 0.95
N ILE A 119 37.03 8.72 -0.19
CA ILE A 119 36.21 9.06 -1.37
C ILE A 119 36.15 7.89 -2.35
N TYR A 120 37.22 7.11 -2.47
CA TYR A 120 37.29 5.99 -3.40
C TYR A 120 37.50 4.67 -2.67
N LYS A 121 36.75 3.66 -3.10
CA LYS A 121 37.05 2.26 -2.75
C LYS A 121 38.25 1.81 -3.58
N VAL A 122 39.08 0.96 -3.00
CA VAL A 122 40.22 0.37 -3.71
C VAL A 122 39.77 -0.93 -4.38
N ASP A 123 40.40 -1.28 -5.50
CA ASP A 123 40.24 -2.59 -6.12
C ASP A 123 40.61 -3.75 -5.19
N GLU A 124 40.10 -4.95 -5.48
CA GLU A 124 40.40 -6.19 -4.73
C GLU A 124 41.89 -6.50 -4.70
N THR A 125 42.62 -6.05 -5.72
CA THR A 125 44.09 -6.14 -5.82
C THR A 125 44.84 -5.01 -5.11
N GLY A 126 44.15 -4.02 -4.54
CA GLY A 126 44.74 -2.89 -3.81
C GLY A 126 45.37 -1.78 -4.68
N GLY A 127 45.52 -2.00 -5.99
CA GLY A 127 46.35 -1.14 -6.85
C GLY A 127 45.65 0.04 -7.51
N ARG A 128 44.31 0.06 -7.62
CA ARG A 128 43.55 1.09 -8.34
C ARG A 128 42.33 1.56 -7.57
N LEU A 129 41.95 2.82 -7.77
CA LEU A 129 40.77 3.45 -7.20
C LEU A 129 39.52 3.17 -8.06
N LYS A 130 38.46 2.65 -7.47
CA LYS A 130 37.18 2.40 -8.15
C LYS A 130 36.41 3.71 -8.32
N ASP A 131 36.21 4.12 -9.57
CA ASP A 131 35.37 5.27 -9.90
C ASP A 131 34.58 4.97 -11.19
N PRO A 132 33.48 4.19 -11.05
CA PRO A 132 32.70 3.67 -12.18
C PRO A 132 31.78 4.75 -12.77
N ILE A 133 31.36 4.61 -14.03
CA ILE A 133 30.60 5.66 -14.73
C ILE A 133 29.22 5.90 -14.12
N GLU A 134 28.66 4.87 -13.51
CA GLU A 134 27.36 4.86 -12.82
C GLU A 134 27.31 5.89 -11.68
N ARG A 135 28.46 6.27 -11.09
CA ARG A 135 28.54 7.31 -10.06
C ARG A 135 28.03 8.67 -10.57
N TYR A 136 28.16 8.94 -11.86
CA TYR A 136 27.88 10.23 -12.48
C TYR A 136 26.48 10.32 -13.11
N GLU A 137 25.69 9.25 -13.00
CA GLU A 137 24.28 9.26 -13.41
C GLU A 137 23.44 10.21 -12.53
N ALA A 138 23.91 10.56 -11.33
CA ALA A 138 23.15 11.33 -10.34
C ALA A 138 23.40 12.86 -10.29
N TRP A 139 24.20 13.45 -11.19
CA TRP A 139 24.58 14.89 -11.13
C TRP A 139 24.22 15.70 -12.41
N PRO A 140 23.77 16.98 -12.31
CA PRO A 140 23.59 17.81 -11.11
C PRO A 140 22.22 17.67 -10.44
N PHE A 141 21.42 16.71 -10.90
CA PHE A 141 20.12 16.44 -10.35
C PHE A 141 19.93 14.94 -10.29
N GLY A 142 19.75 14.37 -9.10
CA GLY A 142 19.44 12.95 -8.88
C GLY A 142 18.07 12.51 -9.41
N PHE A 143 17.53 13.18 -10.43
CA PHE A 143 16.22 12.99 -11.04
C PHE A 143 16.24 12.04 -12.24
N SER A 144 17.14 11.05 -12.27
CA SER A 144 16.94 9.96 -13.24
C SER A 144 15.62 9.26 -12.87
N PRO A 145 14.75 8.94 -13.84
CA PRO A 145 13.48 8.27 -13.54
C PRO A 145 13.67 7.02 -12.67
N GLU A 146 14.74 6.26 -12.89
CA GLU A 146 15.06 5.07 -12.09
C GLU A 146 15.41 5.39 -10.63
N ASN A 147 16.14 6.49 -10.39
CA ASN A 147 16.49 6.91 -9.04
C ASN A 147 15.28 7.48 -8.30
N ILE A 148 14.39 8.18 -9.00
CA ILE A 148 13.11 8.64 -8.43
C ILE A 148 12.26 7.45 -8.00
N LEU A 149 12.12 6.41 -8.86
CA LEU A 149 11.39 5.19 -8.49
C LEU A 149 11.98 4.50 -7.28
N LYS A 150 13.32 4.29 -7.25
CA LYS A 150 13.99 3.65 -6.11
C LYS A 150 13.79 4.41 -4.82
N PHE A 151 13.84 5.75 -4.87
CA PHE A 151 13.61 6.57 -3.71
C PHE A 151 12.14 6.53 -3.26
N GLY A 152 11.19 6.56 -4.20
CA GLY A 152 9.77 6.34 -3.92
C GLY A 152 9.52 4.97 -3.28
N ASP A 153 10.15 3.90 -3.78
CA ASP A 153 10.06 2.55 -3.23
C ASP A 153 10.64 2.47 -1.82
N HIS A 154 11.75 3.15 -1.55
CA HIS A 154 12.33 3.24 -0.21
C HIS A 154 11.38 3.96 0.77
N LEU A 155 10.82 5.10 0.38
CA LEU A 155 9.83 5.81 1.21
C LEU A 155 8.59 4.96 1.47
N PHE A 156 8.14 4.19 0.46
CA PHE A 156 7.02 3.28 0.61
C PHE A 156 7.32 2.16 1.62
N GLN A 157 8.53 1.61 1.62
CA GLN A 157 8.97 0.60 2.59
C GLN A 157 9.05 1.13 4.02
N GLU A 158 9.44 2.40 4.18
CA GLU A 158 9.42 3.11 5.46
C GLU A 158 8.00 3.56 5.90
N GLU A 159 6.96 3.12 5.18
CA GLU A 159 5.56 3.49 5.39
C GLU A 159 5.26 5.00 5.26
N ASP A 160 6.18 5.78 4.68
CA ASP A 160 5.99 7.21 4.36
C ASP A 160 5.25 7.37 3.02
N TYR A 161 4.01 6.86 3.00
CA TYR A 161 3.18 6.77 1.79
C TYR A 161 2.92 8.13 1.14
N LYS A 162 2.79 9.20 1.93
CA LYS A 162 2.51 10.55 1.40
C LYS A 162 3.70 11.07 0.59
N ARG A 163 4.93 10.92 1.10
CA ARG A 163 6.12 11.33 0.34
C ARG A 163 6.39 10.40 -0.82
N ALA A 164 6.15 9.09 -0.65
CA ALA A 164 6.28 8.12 -1.73
C ALA A 164 5.38 8.48 -2.93
N ILE A 165 4.12 8.87 -2.69
CA ILE A 165 3.22 9.36 -3.75
C ILE A 165 3.86 10.52 -4.53
N GLY A 166 4.42 11.51 -3.83
CA GLY A 166 5.07 12.65 -4.47
C GLY A 166 6.27 12.27 -5.33
N GLU A 167 7.02 11.22 -4.96
CA GLU A 167 8.10 10.69 -5.79
C GLU A 167 7.58 9.93 -7.02
N TYR A 168 6.55 9.09 -6.87
CA TYR A 168 5.95 8.41 -8.01
C TYR A 168 5.27 9.37 -8.99
N GLU A 169 4.60 10.42 -8.50
CA GLU A 169 4.06 11.50 -9.33
C GLU A 169 5.18 12.26 -10.06
N ARG A 170 6.30 12.51 -9.38
CA ARG A 170 7.50 13.09 -9.99
C ARG A 170 8.08 12.17 -11.07
N TYR A 171 8.09 10.86 -10.85
CA TYR A 171 8.48 9.89 -11.87
C TYR A 171 7.57 9.98 -13.10
N LEU A 172 6.25 9.98 -12.91
CA LEU A 172 5.28 10.10 -14.00
C LEU A 172 5.43 11.40 -14.79
N PHE A 173 5.93 12.45 -14.16
CA PHE A 173 6.23 13.72 -14.82
C PHE A 173 7.49 13.67 -15.70
N PHE A 174 8.55 12.98 -15.26
CA PHE A 174 9.85 12.96 -15.96
C PHE A 174 10.10 11.75 -16.86
N ALA A 175 9.42 10.63 -16.63
CA ALA A 175 9.62 9.43 -17.42
C ALA A 175 9.02 9.62 -18.83
N ASP A 176 9.78 9.25 -19.86
CA ASP A 176 9.25 9.05 -21.21
C ASP A 176 8.28 7.84 -21.23
N ASP A 177 7.53 7.68 -22.33
CA ASP A 177 6.59 6.55 -22.49
C ASP A 177 7.31 5.19 -22.36
N GLY A 178 7.06 4.47 -21.25
CA GLY A 178 7.72 3.20 -20.95
C GLY A 178 7.11 2.46 -19.74
N ASP A 179 7.54 1.21 -19.54
CA ASP A 179 6.97 0.22 -18.61
C ASP A 179 6.84 0.66 -17.14
N GLY A 180 7.61 1.66 -16.68
CA GLY A 180 7.56 2.09 -15.28
C GLY A 180 6.37 2.99 -14.94
N ARG A 181 5.63 3.52 -15.92
CA ARG A 181 4.45 4.37 -15.65
C ARG A 181 3.32 3.59 -14.97
N ASP A 182 3.08 2.37 -15.42
CA ASP A 182 2.06 1.49 -14.82
C ASP A 182 2.45 1.09 -13.40
N TRP A 183 3.73 0.77 -13.17
CA TRP A 183 4.26 0.50 -11.83
C TRP A 183 4.11 1.70 -10.88
N ALA A 184 4.52 2.90 -11.31
CA ALA A 184 4.37 4.11 -10.50
C ALA A 184 2.89 4.40 -10.19
N THR A 185 2.01 4.25 -11.19
CA THR A 185 0.55 4.42 -11.03
C THR A 185 -0.02 3.39 -10.03
N TYR A 186 0.41 2.14 -10.12
CA TYR A 186 0.05 1.09 -9.16
C TYR A 186 0.51 1.43 -7.75
N ARG A 187 1.77 1.86 -7.59
CA ARG A 187 2.34 2.25 -6.30
C ARG A 187 1.64 3.45 -5.67
N ILE A 188 1.20 4.42 -6.47
CA ILE A 188 0.36 5.53 -5.99
C ILE A 188 -0.99 5.01 -5.49
N GLY A 189 -1.66 4.15 -6.27
CA GLY A 189 -2.92 3.51 -5.87
C GLY A 189 -2.79 2.76 -4.54
N LEU A 190 -1.73 1.96 -4.40
CA LEU A 190 -1.42 1.21 -3.20
C LEU A 190 -1.10 2.13 -2.02
N SER A 191 -0.39 3.22 -2.23
CA SER A 191 -0.09 4.22 -1.19
C SER A 191 -1.38 4.86 -0.65
N TYR A 192 -2.30 5.27 -1.54
CA TYR A 192 -3.62 5.77 -1.12
C TYR A 192 -4.45 4.71 -0.38
N GLU A 193 -4.39 3.46 -0.82
CA GLU A 193 -5.05 2.34 -0.15
C GLU A 193 -4.53 2.14 1.29
N MET A 194 -3.21 2.26 1.49
CA MET A 194 -2.58 2.15 2.82
C MET A 194 -2.91 3.32 3.74
N ILE A 195 -3.07 4.53 3.19
CA ILE A 195 -3.54 5.72 3.93
C ILE A 195 -5.03 5.61 4.31
N GLY A 196 -5.81 4.81 3.57
CA GLY A 196 -7.26 4.68 3.75
C GLY A 196 -8.08 5.62 2.86
N GLU A 197 -7.46 6.30 1.89
CA GLU A 197 -8.13 7.13 0.89
C GLU A 197 -8.60 6.28 -0.30
N TYR A 198 -9.60 5.43 -0.03
CA TYR A 198 -10.05 4.37 -0.93
C TYR A 198 -10.54 4.87 -2.30
N GLU A 199 -11.27 5.99 -2.35
CA GLU A 199 -11.75 6.55 -3.62
C GLU A 199 -10.60 6.97 -4.54
N ARG A 200 -9.54 7.57 -3.96
CA ARG A 200 -8.34 7.93 -4.73
C ARG A 200 -7.61 6.68 -5.19
N ALA A 201 -7.43 5.68 -4.33
CA ALA A 201 -6.82 4.40 -4.70
C ALA A 201 -7.52 3.78 -5.92
N LEU A 202 -8.87 3.72 -5.91
CA LEU A 202 -9.66 3.22 -7.04
C LEU A 202 -9.44 4.03 -8.32
N SER A 203 -9.29 5.35 -8.23
CA SER A 203 -9.05 6.21 -9.40
C SER A 203 -7.73 5.92 -10.11
N PHE A 204 -6.71 5.43 -9.39
CA PHE A 204 -5.44 5.01 -9.96
C PHE A 204 -5.50 3.58 -10.48
N TYR A 205 -6.08 2.64 -9.72
CA TYR A 205 -6.21 1.25 -10.18
C TYR A 205 -7.06 1.13 -11.46
N LYS A 206 -8.09 1.97 -11.64
CA LYS A 206 -8.91 2.00 -12.88
C LYS A 206 -8.13 2.41 -14.13
N ARG A 207 -6.95 3.01 -13.99
CA ARG A 207 -6.09 3.42 -15.12
C ARG A 207 -5.23 2.25 -15.62
N LEU A 208 -5.11 1.21 -14.81
CA LEU A 208 -4.31 0.03 -15.11
C LEU A 208 -5.18 -1.05 -15.72
N ASN A 209 -4.60 -1.81 -16.65
CA ASN A 209 -5.27 -2.94 -17.31
C ASN A 209 -4.59 -4.26 -16.94
N ASP A 210 -4.26 -4.43 -15.65
CA ASP A 210 -3.62 -5.64 -15.12
C ASP A 210 -4.49 -6.34 -14.05
N GLN A 211 -4.24 -7.65 -13.89
CA GLN A 211 -5.04 -8.51 -13.00
C GLN A 211 -4.84 -8.18 -11.51
N GLU A 212 -3.67 -7.69 -11.11
CA GLU A 212 -3.39 -7.34 -9.72
C GLU A 212 -4.10 -6.03 -9.34
N ALA A 213 -4.15 -5.05 -10.23
CA ALA A 213 -4.94 -3.82 -10.03
C ALA A 213 -6.42 -4.13 -9.84
N LEU A 214 -6.99 -5.04 -10.65
CA LEU A 214 -8.36 -5.54 -10.48
C LEU A 214 -8.56 -6.24 -9.12
N TYR A 215 -7.62 -7.08 -8.70
CA TYR A 215 -7.67 -7.71 -7.37
C TYR A 215 -7.62 -6.68 -6.24
N ARG A 216 -6.75 -5.66 -6.35
CA ARG A 216 -6.66 -4.55 -5.39
C ARG A 216 -7.94 -3.72 -5.35
N MET A 217 -8.57 -3.45 -6.50
CA MET A 217 -9.90 -2.83 -6.53
C MET A 217 -10.92 -3.66 -5.74
N GLY A 218 -10.95 -4.98 -5.92
CA GLY A 218 -11.78 -5.89 -5.12
C GLY A 218 -11.48 -5.77 -3.61
N CYS A 219 -10.20 -5.68 -3.22
CA CYS A 219 -9.77 -5.45 -1.84
C CYS A 219 -10.29 -4.11 -1.30
N VAL A 220 -10.20 -3.04 -2.09
CA VAL A 220 -10.64 -1.70 -1.69
C VAL A 220 -12.16 -1.66 -1.47
N TYR A 221 -12.94 -2.18 -2.42
CA TYR A 221 -14.40 -2.30 -2.24
C TYR A 221 -14.76 -3.11 -0.98
N PHE A 222 -14.05 -4.21 -0.73
CA PHE A 222 -14.24 -5.00 0.48
C PHE A 222 -13.94 -4.20 1.76
N LYS A 223 -12.84 -3.43 1.78
CA LYS A 223 -12.47 -2.54 2.91
C LYS A 223 -13.49 -1.44 3.15
N MET A 224 -14.14 -0.94 2.10
CA MET A 224 -15.23 0.04 2.17
C MET A 224 -16.55 -0.57 2.69
N GLY A 225 -16.64 -1.89 2.79
CA GLY A 225 -17.87 -2.60 3.15
C GLY A 225 -18.84 -2.83 1.98
N ASP A 226 -18.44 -2.43 0.76
CA ASP A 226 -19.18 -2.75 -0.47
C ASP A 226 -18.81 -4.15 -0.96
N PHE A 227 -19.35 -5.15 -0.26
CA PHE A 227 -19.08 -6.55 -0.59
C PHE A 227 -19.65 -6.93 -1.96
N ALA A 228 -20.77 -6.33 -2.38
CA ALA A 228 -21.36 -6.62 -3.69
C ALA A 228 -20.49 -6.07 -4.83
N GLY A 229 -20.01 -4.83 -4.72
CA GLY A 229 -19.07 -4.24 -5.66
C GLY A 229 -17.73 -4.96 -5.70
N SER A 230 -17.24 -5.42 -4.55
CA SER A 230 -16.04 -6.28 -4.47
C SER A 230 -16.21 -7.56 -5.31
N LEU A 231 -17.34 -8.27 -5.16
CA LEU A 231 -17.63 -9.47 -5.95
C LEU A 231 -17.75 -9.17 -7.46
N ASP A 232 -18.36 -8.05 -7.85
CA ASP A 232 -18.50 -7.68 -9.28
C ASP A 232 -17.14 -7.49 -9.96
N VAL A 233 -16.20 -6.85 -9.26
CA VAL A 233 -14.84 -6.65 -9.79
C VAL A 233 -14.08 -7.96 -9.82
N LEU A 234 -14.17 -8.79 -8.77
CA LEU A 234 -13.41 -10.04 -8.68
C LEU A 234 -13.84 -11.08 -9.72
N ARG A 235 -15.11 -11.11 -10.14
CA ARG A 235 -15.56 -12.00 -11.24
C ARG A 235 -14.83 -11.76 -12.55
N ARG A 236 -14.30 -10.54 -12.77
CA ARG A 236 -13.51 -10.21 -13.96
C ARG A 236 -12.14 -10.89 -13.98
N LEU A 237 -11.75 -11.52 -12.86
CA LEU A 237 -10.51 -12.29 -12.72
C LEU A 237 -10.70 -13.81 -12.94
N GLU A 238 -11.91 -14.27 -13.27
CA GLU A 238 -12.17 -15.69 -13.55
C GLU A 238 -11.28 -16.18 -14.70
N GLY A 239 -10.43 -17.20 -14.43
CA GLY A 239 -9.55 -17.84 -15.42
C GLY A 239 -8.05 -17.46 -15.36
N ALA A 240 -7.62 -16.58 -14.46
CA ALA A 240 -6.22 -16.14 -14.34
C ALA A 240 -5.42 -17.00 -13.32
N GLU A 241 -4.36 -17.70 -13.74
CA GLU A 241 -3.53 -18.51 -12.83
C GLU A 241 -2.91 -17.68 -11.69
N GLY A 242 -2.98 -18.16 -10.44
CA GLY A 242 -2.29 -17.60 -9.26
C GLY A 242 -2.96 -16.40 -8.57
N VAL A 243 -3.39 -15.37 -9.30
CA VAL A 243 -4.18 -14.24 -8.73
C VAL A 243 -5.61 -14.69 -8.40
N SER A 244 -6.10 -15.70 -9.12
CA SER A 244 -7.43 -16.28 -8.92
C SER A 244 -7.65 -16.86 -7.53
N GLU A 245 -6.69 -17.54 -6.90
CA GLU A 245 -6.97 -18.18 -5.59
C GLU A 245 -7.11 -17.17 -4.44
N ARG A 246 -6.27 -16.11 -4.43
CA ARG A 246 -6.41 -14.98 -3.48
C ARG A 246 -7.73 -14.25 -3.70
N ALA A 247 -8.12 -14.04 -4.96
CA ALA A 247 -9.40 -13.47 -5.32
C ALA A 247 -10.57 -14.36 -4.85
N ILE A 248 -10.48 -15.69 -4.98
CA ILE A 248 -11.50 -16.63 -4.50
C ILE A 248 -11.62 -16.60 -2.96
N CYS A 249 -10.51 -16.49 -2.22
CA CYS A 249 -10.58 -16.31 -0.77
C CYS A 249 -11.32 -15.01 -0.39
N LEU A 250 -11.03 -13.92 -1.09
CA LEU A 250 -11.71 -12.63 -0.88
C LEU A 250 -13.19 -12.70 -1.31
N GLU A 251 -13.49 -13.40 -2.40
CA GLU A 251 -14.86 -13.67 -2.87
C GLU A 251 -15.63 -14.47 -1.82
N GLY A 252 -15.02 -15.52 -1.28
CA GLY A 252 -15.61 -16.35 -0.21
C GLY A 252 -15.92 -15.52 1.03
N ALA A 253 -14.98 -14.67 1.46
CA ALA A 253 -15.21 -13.74 2.55
C ALA A 253 -16.36 -12.76 2.24
N GLY A 254 -16.42 -12.21 1.01
CA GLY A 254 -17.49 -11.32 0.57
C GLY A 254 -18.87 -11.99 0.58
N LEU A 255 -18.94 -13.24 0.10
CA LEU A 255 -20.16 -14.04 0.12
C LEU A 255 -20.62 -14.37 1.55
N MET A 256 -19.69 -14.68 2.46
CA MET A 256 -19.99 -14.87 3.89
C MET A 256 -20.59 -13.59 4.49
N MET A 257 -20.01 -12.43 4.18
CA MET A 257 -20.50 -11.14 4.67
C MET A 257 -21.90 -10.78 4.12
N LEU A 258 -22.25 -11.29 2.93
CA LEU A 258 -23.57 -11.15 2.32
C LEU A 258 -24.57 -12.24 2.76
N GLY A 259 -24.20 -13.13 3.69
CA GLY A 259 -25.06 -14.22 4.18
C GLY A 259 -25.23 -15.38 3.19
N ARG A 260 -24.40 -15.45 2.15
CA ARG A 260 -24.45 -16.50 1.10
C ARG A 260 -23.47 -17.63 1.44
N ALA A 261 -23.65 -18.23 2.60
CA ALA A 261 -22.73 -19.21 3.18
C ALA A 261 -22.53 -20.43 2.27
N ASP A 262 -23.59 -21.00 1.70
CA ASP A 262 -23.49 -22.18 0.82
C ASP A 262 -22.56 -21.96 -0.37
N ARG A 263 -22.71 -20.80 -1.02
CA ARG A 263 -21.87 -20.41 -2.16
C ARG A 263 -20.44 -20.11 -1.74
N ALA A 264 -20.24 -19.47 -0.59
CA ALA A 264 -18.90 -19.28 -0.03
C ALA A 264 -18.21 -20.64 0.22
N ARG A 265 -18.95 -21.63 0.74
CA ARG A 265 -18.45 -22.99 0.96
C ARG A 265 -18.00 -23.64 -0.34
N SER A 266 -18.83 -23.57 -1.38
CA SER A 266 -18.57 -24.25 -2.64
C SER A 266 -17.30 -23.76 -3.32
N ILE A 267 -17.00 -22.45 -3.22
CA ILE A 267 -15.79 -21.88 -3.85
C ILE A 267 -14.54 -22.02 -2.97
N LEU A 268 -14.67 -22.05 -1.64
CA LEU A 268 -13.53 -22.17 -0.72
C LEU A 268 -13.04 -23.61 -0.53
N MET A 269 -13.93 -24.61 -0.63
CA MET A 269 -13.57 -26.02 -0.43
C MET A 269 -12.45 -26.52 -1.37
N PRO A 270 -12.47 -26.24 -2.69
CA PRO A 270 -11.38 -26.62 -3.58
C PRO A 270 -10.03 -25.96 -3.24
N ILE A 271 -10.06 -24.75 -2.67
CA ILE A 271 -8.87 -23.95 -2.36
C ILE A 271 -8.06 -24.51 -1.18
N LEU A 272 -8.66 -25.38 -0.35
CA LEU A 272 -7.94 -26.07 0.72
C LEU A 272 -6.75 -26.89 0.22
N SER A 273 -6.80 -27.36 -1.02
CA SER A 273 -5.75 -28.13 -1.68
C SER A 273 -4.74 -27.26 -2.44
N SER A 274 -4.81 -25.93 -2.32
CA SER A 274 -3.87 -25.01 -2.98
C SER A 274 -2.42 -25.31 -2.60
N LYS A 275 -1.50 -25.10 -3.55
CA LYS A 275 -0.05 -25.17 -3.31
C LYS A 275 0.43 -24.06 -2.38
N SER A 276 -0.28 -22.93 -2.31
CA SER A 276 0.03 -21.82 -1.42
C SER A 276 -0.50 -22.09 -0.02
N LYS A 277 0.42 -22.30 0.92
CA LYS A 277 0.08 -22.58 2.33
C LYS A 277 -0.74 -21.46 2.97
N ASP A 278 -0.47 -20.20 2.61
CA ASP A 278 -1.17 -19.04 3.15
C ASP A 278 -2.62 -18.99 2.69
N VAL A 279 -2.84 -19.24 1.40
CA VAL A 279 -4.18 -19.28 0.78
C VAL A 279 -5.00 -20.44 1.36
N ALA A 280 -4.42 -21.64 1.44
CA ALA A 280 -5.09 -22.81 2.01
C ALA A 280 -5.43 -22.61 3.49
N SER A 281 -4.50 -22.04 4.27
CA SER A 281 -4.71 -21.69 5.69
C SER A 281 -5.90 -20.75 5.87
N VAL A 282 -5.98 -19.73 5.03
CA VAL A 282 -7.07 -18.75 5.05
C VAL A 282 -8.40 -19.37 4.68
N ALA A 283 -8.47 -20.13 3.60
CA ALA A 283 -9.68 -20.82 3.20
C ALA A 283 -10.18 -21.72 4.33
N GLY A 284 -9.27 -22.44 5.00
CA GLY A 284 -9.59 -23.26 6.18
C GLY A 284 -10.13 -22.46 7.36
N LYS A 285 -9.55 -21.30 7.66
CA LYS A 285 -10.05 -20.39 8.70
C LYS A 285 -11.44 -19.87 8.38
N LEU A 286 -11.68 -19.41 7.14
CA LEU A 286 -12.99 -18.94 6.68
C LEU A 286 -14.06 -20.05 6.83
N LEU A 287 -13.76 -21.25 6.34
CA LEU A 287 -14.66 -22.41 6.45
C LEU A 287 -14.95 -22.80 7.91
N LYS A 288 -13.97 -22.69 8.82
CA LYS A 288 -14.16 -22.94 10.26
C LYS A 288 -15.06 -21.90 10.93
N LEU A 289 -15.03 -20.66 10.45
CA LEU A 289 -15.86 -19.57 10.98
C LEU A 289 -17.31 -19.63 10.48
N MET A 290 -17.56 -20.23 9.30
CA MET A 290 -18.89 -20.28 8.70
C MET A 290 -20.00 -20.87 9.60
N PRO A 291 -19.84 -22.05 10.24
CA PRO A 291 -20.87 -22.59 11.14
C PRO A 291 -21.17 -21.68 12.34
N GLN A 292 -20.19 -20.89 12.78
CA GLN A 292 -20.37 -19.92 13.87
C GLN A 292 -21.21 -18.72 13.44
N MET A 293 -21.23 -18.40 12.14
CA MET A 293 -22.09 -17.37 11.58
C MET A 293 -23.51 -17.88 11.37
N GLU A 294 -23.69 -19.11 10.88
CA GLU A 294 -25.00 -19.75 10.66
C GLU A 294 -25.75 -20.05 11.97
N SER A 295 -25.04 -20.47 13.02
CA SER A 295 -25.62 -20.80 14.34
C SER A 295 -26.04 -19.59 15.17
N ARG A 296 -25.77 -18.36 14.69
CA ARG A 296 -26.28 -17.12 15.30
C ARG A 296 -27.53 -16.70 14.55
N PRO A 297 -28.75 -17.09 14.99
CA PRO A 297 -29.97 -16.60 14.39
C PRO A 297 -29.94 -15.07 14.39
N GLY A 298 -30.15 -14.46 13.22
CA GLY A 298 -30.21 -13.02 13.06
C GLY A 298 -31.22 -12.45 14.04
N LYS A 299 -30.73 -11.66 15.00
CA LYS A 299 -31.59 -11.04 16.01
C LYS A 299 -32.44 -9.97 15.32
N SER A 300 -33.76 -10.04 15.48
CA SER A 300 -34.68 -9.14 14.78
C SER A 300 -34.48 -7.70 15.25
N PRO A 301 -34.18 -6.75 14.34
CA PRO A 301 -34.08 -5.33 14.69
C PRO A 301 -35.40 -4.79 15.24
N LEU A 302 -36.53 -5.24 14.69
CA LEU A 302 -37.86 -4.83 15.13
C LEU A 302 -38.15 -5.31 16.56
N LEU A 303 -37.77 -6.55 16.88
CA LEU A 303 -37.91 -7.09 18.22
C LEU A 303 -36.98 -6.37 19.20
N ALA A 304 -35.76 -6.03 18.79
CA ALA A 304 -34.84 -5.24 19.61
C ALA A 304 -35.42 -3.85 19.92
N ALA A 305 -35.95 -3.17 18.91
CA ALA A 305 -36.61 -1.88 19.09
C ALA A 305 -37.83 -1.98 20.01
N PHE A 306 -38.68 -2.99 19.81
CA PHE A 306 -39.84 -3.26 20.67
C PHE A 306 -39.43 -3.50 22.13
N LEU A 307 -38.40 -4.31 22.36
CA LEU A 307 -37.89 -4.55 23.72
C LEU A 307 -37.32 -3.26 24.34
N SER A 308 -36.55 -2.47 23.60
CA SER A 308 -36.05 -1.16 24.07
C SER A 308 -37.17 -0.14 24.35
N ALA A 309 -38.29 -0.23 23.63
CA ALA A 309 -39.48 0.59 23.84
C ALA A 309 -40.34 0.15 25.03
N LEU A 310 -40.17 -1.08 25.53
CA LEU A 310 -40.78 -1.50 26.79
C LEU A 310 -39.89 -1.16 27.97
N LEU A 311 -38.59 -1.44 27.83
CA LEU A 311 -37.62 -1.24 28.88
C LEU A 311 -36.32 -0.69 28.26
N PRO A 312 -35.86 0.51 28.67
CA PRO A 312 -34.65 1.08 28.13
C PRO A 312 -33.47 0.11 28.27
N GLY A 313 -32.91 -0.30 27.13
CA GLY A 313 -31.69 -1.13 27.07
C GLY A 313 -31.96 -2.62 26.89
N ALA A 314 -33.22 -3.06 26.95
CA ALA A 314 -33.56 -4.47 26.73
C ALA A 314 -33.25 -4.94 25.30
N GLY A 315 -33.43 -4.10 24.28
CA GLY A 315 -33.00 -4.41 22.90
C GLY A 315 -31.47 -4.58 22.76
N LYS A 316 -30.70 -3.83 23.54
CA LYS A 316 -29.22 -3.97 23.61
C LYS A 316 -28.82 -5.26 24.30
N ILE A 317 -29.47 -5.62 25.40
CA ILE A 317 -29.27 -6.93 26.06
C ILE A 317 -29.65 -8.07 25.12
N TYR A 318 -30.78 -7.96 24.44
CA TYR A 318 -31.22 -8.93 23.43
C TYR A 318 -30.16 -9.09 22.35
N SER A 319 -29.59 -8.01 21.81
CA SER A 319 -28.49 -8.07 20.83
C SER A 319 -27.16 -8.59 21.37
N GLY A 320 -27.04 -8.84 22.68
CA GLY A 320 -25.83 -9.38 23.33
C GLY A 320 -24.95 -8.30 23.97
N ARG A 321 -25.35 -7.03 23.87
CA ARG A 321 -24.66 -5.84 24.38
C ARG A 321 -25.12 -5.55 25.81
N LYS A 322 -24.82 -6.47 26.73
CA LYS A 322 -25.40 -6.51 28.09
C LYS A 322 -25.07 -5.26 28.91
N TYR A 323 -23.81 -4.83 28.91
CA TYR A 323 -23.37 -3.66 29.66
C TYR A 323 -23.97 -2.36 29.14
N ASP A 324 -24.10 -2.24 27.82
CA ASP A 324 -24.69 -1.06 27.22
C ASP A 324 -26.19 -0.95 27.48
N GLY A 325 -26.88 -2.10 27.53
CA GLY A 325 -28.28 -2.15 27.93
C GLY A 325 -28.48 -1.74 29.38
N LEU A 326 -27.64 -2.24 30.30
CA LEU A 326 -27.69 -1.82 31.70
C LEU A 326 -27.41 -0.33 31.87
N TYR A 327 -26.41 0.20 31.16
CA TYR A 327 -26.08 1.63 31.19
C TYR A 327 -27.26 2.48 30.68
N SER A 328 -27.91 2.03 29.60
CA SER A 328 -29.06 2.73 29.03
C SER A 328 -30.26 2.73 29.99
N LEU A 329 -30.48 1.64 30.73
CA LEU A 329 -31.49 1.57 31.79
C LEU A 329 -31.21 2.59 32.90
N LEU A 330 -29.96 2.65 33.38
CA LEU A 330 -29.55 3.54 34.46
C LEU A 330 -29.66 5.02 34.07
N VAL A 331 -29.15 5.40 32.90
CA VAL A 331 -29.17 6.81 32.44
C VAL A 331 -30.60 7.29 32.19
N VAL A 332 -31.41 6.50 31.49
CA VAL A 332 -32.81 6.87 31.21
C VAL A 332 -33.62 6.84 32.51
N GLY A 333 -33.46 5.81 33.34
CA GLY A 333 -34.17 5.69 34.62
C GLY A 333 -33.86 6.83 35.58
N PHE A 334 -32.58 7.19 35.74
CA PHE A 334 -32.17 8.34 36.55
C PHE A 334 -32.76 9.65 36.03
N SER A 335 -32.66 9.89 34.72
CA SER A 335 -33.20 11.12 34.09
C SER A 335 -34.71 11.20 34.24
N ALA A 336 -35.42 10.09 34.04
CA ALA A 336 -36.87 10.02 34.21
C ALA A 336 -37.29 10.23 35.69
N GLY A 337 -36.55 9.66 36.64
CA GLY A 337 -36.78 9.86 38.07
C GLY A 337 -36.59 11.33 38.48
N MET A 338 -35.50 11.95 38.03
CA MET A 338 -35.25 13.38 38.28
C MET A 338 -36.30 14.30 37.64
N ALA A 339 -36.81 13.91 36.47
CA ALA A 339 -37.92 14.60 35.82
C ALA A 339 -39.21 14.48 36.65
N TYR A 340 -39.55 13.27 37.11
CA TYR A 340 -40.72 13.01 37.93
C TYR A 340 -40.69 13.84 39.22
N ASP A 341 -39.58 13.81 39.96
CA ASP A 341 -39.44 14.62 41.19
C ASP A 341 -39.60 16.11 40.87
N GLY A 342 -38.97 16.57 39.78
CA GLY A 342 -39.09 17.96 39.34
C GLY A 342 -40.53 18.37 39.05
N PHE A 343 -41.29 17.57 38.31
CA PHE A 343 -42.69 17.85 37.98
C PHE A 343 -43.64 17.65 39.16
N LYS A 344 -43.34 16.73 40.09
CA LYS A 344 -44.13 16.51 41.29
C LYS A 344 -44.12 17.74 42.20
N ASP A 345 -42.96 18.37 42.38
CA ASP A 345 -42.81 19.50 43.29
C ASP A 345 -43.40 20.80 42.73
N ASN A 346 -43.22 21.07 41.44
CA ASN A 346 -43.51 22.38 40.84
C ASN A 346 -44.41 22.33 39.59
N GLY A 347 -44.98 21.16 39.28
CA GLY A 347 -45.78 20.96 38.08
C GLY A 347 -45.02 21.36 36.81
N ILE A 348 -45.77 21.83 35.81
CA ILE A 348 -45.23 22.28 34.51
C ILE A 348 -44.31 23.50 34.60
N ARG A 349 -44.21 24.18 35.75
CA ARG A 349 -43.30 25.32 35.95
C ARG A 349 -41.89 24.88 36.37
N SER A 350 -41.66 23.58 36.54
CA SER A 350 -40.38 23.03 36.97
C SER A 350 -39.31 23.06 35.87
N GLY A 351 -38.32 23.94 36.01
CA GLY A 351 -37.14 23.94 35.14
C GLY A 351 -36.36 22.61 35.21
N LYS A 352 -36.23 22.03 36.42
CA LYS A 352 -35.62 20.70 36.63
C LYS A 352 -36.42 19.60 35.91
N GLY A 353 -37.74 19.63 36.03
CA GLY A 353 -38.64 18.67 35.37
C GLY A 353 -38.45 18.67 33.85
N TRP A 354 -38.48 19.84 33.22
CA TRP A 354 -38.29 19.95 31.77
C TRP A 354 -36.88 19.60 31.32
N LEU A 355 -35.85 20.00 32.05
CA LEU A 355 -34.45 19.67 31.72
C LEU A 355 -34.22 18.16 31.71
N PHE A 356 -34.57 17.49 32.80
CA PHE A 356 -34.37 16.04 32.92
C PHE A 356 -35.38 15.23 32.11
N GLY A 357 -36.59 15.75 31.89
CA GLY A 357 -37.59 15.14 31.01
C GLY A 357 -37.15 15.15 29.55
N GLY A 358 -36.58 16.27 29.09
CA GLY A 358 -35.98 16.37 27.76
C GLY A 358 -34.79 15.42 27.60
N ALA A 359 -33.91 15.34 28.61
CA ALA A 359 -32.80 14.38 28.61
C ALA A 359 -33.28 12.93 28.58
N ALA A 360 -34.27 12.59 29.41
CA ALA A 360 -34.87 11.25 29.46
C ALA A 360 -35.45 10.86 28.09
N LEU A 361 -36.23 11.75 27.46
CA LEU A 361 -36.80 11.52 26.14
C LEU A 361 -35.73 11.36 25.06
N PHE A 362 -34.70 12.21 25.07
CA PHE A 362 -33.59 12.15 24.11
C PHE A 362 -32.84 10.82 24.20
N PHE A 363 -32.43 10.42 25.40
CA PHE A 363 -31.71 9.15 25.59
C PHE A 363 -32.62 7.93 25.34
N TYR A 364 -33.91 8.03 25.65
CA TYR A 364 -34.88 6.98 25.38
C TYR A 364 -35.06 6.73 23.89
N LEU A 365 -35.29 7.77 23.09
CA LEU A 365 -35.42 7.65 21.63
C LEU A 365 -34.11 7.14 20.99
N GLY A 366 -32.96 7.64 21.44
CA GLY A 366 -31.66 7.16 20.97
C GLY A 366 -31.41 5.66 21.25
N ASN A 367 -32.03 5.11 22.28
CA ASN A 367 -31.92 3.70 22.65
C ASN A 367 -32.85 2.77 21.87
N ILE A 368 -33.92 3.31 21.27
CA ILE A 368 -34.79 2.57 20.36
C ILE A 368 -34.20 2.59 18.94
N TYR A 369 -33.65 3.74 18.51
CA TYR A 369 -33.13 3.91 17.16
C TYR A 369 -31.76 3.23 16.91
N GLY A 370 -30.84 3.22 17.89
CA GLY A 370 -29.48 2.65 17.76
C GLY A 370 -29.23 1.37 18.57
#